data_AF-A0AAD7HTF4-F1
#
_entry.id   AF-A0AAD7HTF4-F1
#
_cell.length_a   1.000
_cell.length_b   1.000
_cell.length_c   1.000
_cell.angle_alpha   90.00
_cell.angle_beta   90.00
_cell.angle_gamma   90.00
#
_symmetry.space_group_name_H-M   'P 1'
#
loop_
_entity.id
_entity.type
_entity.pdbx_description
1 polymer ?
#
loop_
_entity_poly.entity_id
_entity_poly.type
_entity_poly.pdbx_seq_one_letter_code
_entity_poly.pdbx_strand_id
1 'polypeptide(L)'
;MSAEHPPFPEDVPTHPLLVIDYELIKAGNKHEIERLWTAGTTLGFWYLKNHGVDEEVNGMFDVGAQTVALPFEEKMKYEQGDEGMSFGYKAAGANVVDASGTKDTTQFINIATDDALAWPVQARRSYPSTVNAHMASTIIPFVEKSLAVNSTLIDVFDAKLGLPTGTLSKLHRKGEFSGSTTRCIYSPPILNRQATAISAHTDFGSLSFLHNRLGGLQVLVPGTEEWQYVKPLPGHAICNLGDAMVIFSGGILRSNLHRVVNPPGAQGSIDRYSLVYFTRPADSVVLRALTDESPLIADAVTHASDPKRFNPGVTALEWLTRRVKNRRAVNQKGLGAWLDSGGTEHTMSGS
;
A
#
# COMPACT_ATOMS: atom_id res chain seq x y z
N MET A 1 13.70 2.67 20.27
CA MET A 1 15.05 2.18 19.91
C MET A 1 15.76 3.22 19.04
N SER A 2 16.79 3.88 19.56
CA SER A 2 17.61 4.90 18.87
C SER A 2 19.00 4.35 18.50
N ALA A 3 19.05 3.19 17.85
CA ALA A 3 20.28 2.81 17.15
C ALA A 3 20.24 3.55 15.81
N GLU A 4 21.20 4.44 15.59
CA GLU A 4 21.35 5.15 14.32
C GLU A 4 21.57 4.10 13.22
N HIS A 5 20.61 3.98 12.31
CA HIS A 5 20.75 3.07 11.18
C HIS A 5 21.91 3.54 10.29
N PRO A 6 22.69 2.63 9.67
CA PRO A 6 23.71 3.06 8.73
C PRO A 6 23.08 3.87 7.60
N PRO A 7 23.78 4.89 7.09
CA PRO A 7 23.22 5.76 6.06
C PRO A 7 22.87 4.97 4.80
N PHE A 8 21.90 5.47 4.05
CA PHE A 8 21.61 4.96 2.72
C PHE A 8 22.83 5.27 1.81
N PRO A 9 23.37 4.29 1.06
CA PRO A 9 24.57 4.51 0.24
C PRO A 9 24.39 5.59 -0.82
N GLU A 10 25.41 6.44 -1.01
CA GLU A 10 25.36 7.57 -1.97
C GLU A 10 25.57 7.14 -3.42
N ASP A 11 26.17 5.97 -3.64
CA ASP A 11 26.51 5.39 -4.95
C ASP A 11 25.38 4.51 -5.53
N VAL A 12 24.29 4.35 -4.81
CA VAL A 12 23.14 3.54 -5.24
C VAL A 12 22.11 4.43 -5.93
N PRO A 13 21.77 4.17 -7.21
CA PRO A 13 20.77 4.96 -7.93
C PRO A 13 19.41 4.96 -7.23
N THR A 14 18.85 6.15 -7.07
CA THR A 14 17.53 6.35 -6.48
C THR A 14 16.59 7.04 -7.44
N HIS A 15 15.33 6.65 -7.42
CA HIS A 15 14.31 7.34 -8.19
C HIS A 15 13.96 8.70 -7.54
N PRO A 16 13.98 9.82 -8.28
CA PRO A 16 13.76 11.16 -7.73
C PRO A 16 12.26 11.45 -7.54
N LEU A 17 11.65 10.89 -6.48
CA LEU A 17 10.26 11.17 -6.17
C LEU A 17 10.03 12.67 -5.86
N LEU A 18 8.89 13.19 -6.31
CA LEU A 18 8.45 14.52 -5.91
C LEU A 18 8.16 14.53 -4.40
N VAL A 19 8.67 15.54 -3.70
CA VAL A 19 8.29 15.84 -2.31
C VAL A 19 7.08 16.75 -2.31
N ILE A 20 6.03 16.33 -1.61
CA ILE A 20 4.76 17.03 -1.42
C ILE A 20 4.61 17.44 0.05
N ASP A 21 4.18 18.66 0.31
CA ASP A 21 3.91 19.24 1.61
C ASP A 21 2.41 19.18 1.95
N TYR A 22 2.05 18.35 2.93
CA TYR A 22 0.66 18.12 3.30
C TYR A 22 -0.06 19.39 3.79
N GLU A 23 0.63 20.25 4.54
CA GLU A 23 0.00 21.47 5.07
C GLU A 23 -0.27 22.50 3.96
N LEU A 24 0.57 22.53 2.91
CA LEU A 24 0.30 23.35 1.73
C LEU A 24 -0.89 22.80 0.91
N ILE A 25 -1.04 21.48 0.81
CA ILE A 25 -2.22 20.87 0.20
C ILE A 25 -3.49 21.27 0.97
N LYS A 26 -3.48 21.14 2.31
CA LYS A 26 -4.61 21.57 3.17
C LYS A 26 -4.93 23.05 3.03
N ALA A 27 -3.92 23.89 2.84
CA ALA A 27 -4.08 25.32 2.61
C ALA A 27 -4.60 25.66 1.19
N GLY A 28 -4.85 24.67 0.33
CA GLY A 28 -5.32 24.88 -1.03
C GLY A 28 -4.25 25.50 -1.95
N ASN A 29 -2.96 25.30 -1.65
CA ASN A 29 -1.88 25.84 -2.47
C ASN A 29 -1.91 25.21 -3.87
N LYS A 30 -2.21 26.03 -4.88
CA LYS A 30 -2.37 25.57 -6.27
C LYS A 30 -1.11 24.92 -6.83
N HIS A 31 0.08 25.45 -6.52
CA HIS A 31 1.33 24.88 -7.02
C HIS A 31 1.56 23.49 -6.44
N GLU A 32 1.30 23.32 -5.15
CA GLU A 32 1.46 22.02 -4.48
C GLU A 32 0.45 20.99 -4.97
N ILE A 33 -0.79 21.43 -5.23
CA ILE A 33 -1.83 20.58 -5.85
C ILE A 33 -1.41 20.12 -7.25
N GLU A 34 -0.86 21.00 -8.10
CA GLU A 34 -0.35 20.59 -9.41
C GLU A 34 0.86 19.65 -9.30
N ARG A 35 1.70 19.83 -8.28
CA ARG A 35 2.83 18.95 -8.01
C ARG A 35 2.36 17.55 -7.58
N LEU A 36 1.34 17.46 -6.74
CA LEU A 36 0.69 16.19 -6.38
C LEU A 36 0.02 15.54 -7.59
N TRP A 37 -0.68 16.33 -8.42
CA TRP A 37 -1.28 15.85 -9.65
C TRP A 37 -0.23 15.28 -10.62
N THR A 38 0.90 15.97 -10.77
CA THR A 38 2.04 15.50 -11.57
C THR A 38 2.56 14.18 -11.02
N ALA A 39 2.76 14.06 -9.70
CA ALA A 39 3.18 12.81 -9.08
C ALA A 39 2.20 11.66 -9.36
N GLY A 40 0.90 11.92 -9.22
CA GLY A 40 -0.15 10.92 -9.40
C GLY A 40 -0.38 10.47 -10.85
N THR A 41 -0.12 11.33 -11.83
CA THR A 41 -0.36 11.04 -13.26
C THR A 41 0.87 10.54 -14.01
N THR A 42 2.07 10.70 -13.43
CA THR A 42 3.32 10.21 -14.01
C THR A 42 3.71 8.87 -13.40
N LEU A 43 4.36 8.88 -12.25
CA LEU A 43 4.85 7.69 -11.58
C LEU A 43 3.83 7.06 -10.63
N GLY A 44 2.91 7.85 -10.07
CA GLY A 44 2.01 7.38 -9.02
C GLY A 44 2.66 7.20 -7.65
N PHE A 45 3.85 7.77 -7.43
CA PHE A 45 4.59 7.77 -6.16
C PHE A 45 5.09 9.17 -5.81
N TRP A 46 5.10 9.50 -4.52
CA TRP A 46 5.68 10.75 -4.00
C TRP A 46 6.14 10.58 -2.54
N TYR A 47 6.97 11.50 -2.06
CA TYR A 47 7.15 11.69 -0.63
C TYR A 47 6.11 12.67 -0.10
N LEU A 48 5.58 12.44 1.10
CA LEU A 48 4.72 13.38 1.80
C LEU A 48 5.39 13.79 3.11
N LYS A 49 5.58 15.09 3.33
CA LYS A 49 6.07 15.67 4.59
C LYS A 49 4.98 16.47 5.30
N ASN A 50 5.26 16.85 6.54
CA ASN A 50 4.36 17.65 7.38
C ASN A 50 2.97 17.00 7.57
N HIS A 51 2.91 15.67 7.50
CA HIS A 51 1.66 14.91 7.62
C HIS A 51 1.18 14.74 9.08
N GLY A 52 2.03 15.02 10.07
CA GLY A 52 1.65 15.06 11.49
C GLY A 52 1.41 13.71 12.18
N VAL A 53 1.98 12.61 11.66
CA VAL A 53 1.80 11.24 12.18
C VAL A 53 3.07 10.64 12.79
N ASP A 54 4.17 11.40 12.85
CA ASP A 54 5.51 10.89 13.19
C ASP A 54 5.57 10.24 14.58
N GLU A 55 4.80 10.77 15.53
CA GLU A 55 4.71 10.23 16.89
C GLU A 55 4.06 8.84 16.88
N GLU A 56 2.90 8.70 16.25
CA GLU A 56 2.19 7.43 16.17
C GLU A 56 2.96 6.40 15.35
N VAL A 57 3.67 6.83 14.30
CA VAL A 57 4.52 5.96 13.49
C VAL A 57 5.55 5.25 14.38
N ASN A 58 6.19 5.96 15.31
CA ASN A 58 7.15 5.34 16.22
C ASN A 58 6.50 4.28 17.12
N GLY A 59 5.34 4.58 17.70
CA GLY A 59 4.58 3.60 18.47
C GLY A 59 4.16 2.38 17.63
N MET A 60 3.76 2.60 16.37
CA MET A 60 3.40 1.51 15.45
C MET A 60 4.60 0.62 15.08
N PHE A 61 5.81 1.18 14.98
CA PHE A 61 7.03 0.38 14.86
C PHE A 61 7.25 -0.51 16.09
N ASP A 62 6.99 0.00 17.29
CA ASP A 62 7.08 -0.77 18.54
C ASP A 62 5.99 -1.86 18.59
N VAL A 63 4.76 -1.58 18.14
CA VAL A 63 3.69 -2.60 17.98
C VAL A 63 4.16 -3.73 17.06
N GLY A 64 4.75 -3.39 15.92
CA GLY A 64 5.30 -4.36 14.97
C GLY A 64 6.38 -5.23 15.59
N ALA A 65 7.38 -4.61 16.24
CA ALA A 65 8.49 -5.31 16.87
C ALA A 65 8.02 -6.23 18.01
N GLN A 66 7.16 -5.74 18.91
CA GLN A 66 6.62 -6.52 20.02
C GLN A 66 5.77 -7.70 19.52
N THR A 67 4.95 -7.48 18.48
CA THR A 67 4.12 -8.54 17.90
C THR A 67 4.97 -9.62 17.26
N VAL A 68 6.03 -9.25 16.52
CA VAL A 68 6.95 -10.21 15.89
C VAL A 68 7.72 -11.04 16.93
N ALA A 69 8.05 -10.44 18.08
CA ALA A 69 8.75 -11.08 19.19
C ALA A 69 7.90 -12.09 19.98
N LEU A 70 6.57 -12.12 19.78
CA LEU A 70 5.72 -13.13 20.40
C LEU A 70 6.09 -14.56 19.95
N PRO A 71 5.88 -15.58 20.81
CA PRO A 71 6.02 -16.97 20.42
C PRO A 71 5.22 -17.29 19.16
N PHE A 72 5.74 -18.22 18.35
CA PHE A 72 5.11 -18.56 17.08
C PHE A 72 3.67 -19.04 17.26
N GLU A 73 3.40 -19.90 18.25
CA GLU A 73 2.04 -20.39 18.50
C GLU A 73 1.07 -19.26 18.88
N GLU A 74 1.53 -18.24 19.62
CA GLU A 74 0.70 -17.10 20.00
C GLU A 74 0.32 -16.24 18.79
N LYS A 75 1.26 -16.02 17.85
CA LYS A 75 0.98 -15.27 16.61
C LYS A 75 0.03 -16.04 15.70
N MET A 76 0.19 -17.36 15.61
CA MET A 76 -0.60 -18.20 14.70
C MET A 76 -2.08 -18.33 15.08
N LYS A 77 -2.47 -18.06 16.33
CA LYS A 77 -3.90 -17.93 16.72
C LYS A 77 -4.64 -16.86 15.92
N TYR A 78 -3.91 -15.92 15.34
CA TYR A 78 -4.44 -14.79 14.59
C TYR A 78 -4.11 -14.86 13.10
N GLU A 79 -3.81 -16.05 12.57
CA GLU A 79 -3.43 -16.20 11.16
C GLU A 79 -4.56 -15.77 10.20
N GLN A 80 -4.17 -15.37 8.98
CA GLN A 80 -5.07 -14.88 7.94
C GLN A 80 -5.91 -15.99 7.29
N GLY A 81 -5.41 -17.23 7.26
CA GLY A 81 -5.94 -18.31 6.44
C GLY A 81 -5.58 -18.15 4.96
N ASP A 82 -6.19 -19.01 4.15
CA ASP A 82 -5.89 -19.11 2.72
C ASP A 82 -7.04 -18.65 1.81
N GLU A 83 -8.17 -18.25 2.39
CA GLU A 83 -9.41 -17.91 1.65
C GLU A 83 -9.57 -16.41 1.34
N GLY A 84 -8.47 -15.66 1.30
CA GLY A 84 -8.45 -14.26 0.85
C GLY A 84 -8.70 -13.20 1.92
N MET A 85 -8.80 -13.59 3.19
CA MET A 85 -8.81 -12.66 4.32
C MET A 85 -7.47 -11.92 4.45
N SER A 86 -7.50 -10.59 4.54
CA SER A 86 -6.29 -9.78 4.63
C SER A 86 -5.92 -9.37 6.06
N PHE A 87 -6.83 -9.43 7.02
CA PHE A 87 -6.57 -8.98 8.40
C PHE A 87 -5.92 -10.08 9.23
N GLY A 88 -5.17 -9.74 10.27
CA GLY A 88 -4.48 -10.69 11.15
C GLY A 88 -3.02 -10.94 10.75
N TYR A 89 -2.42 -11.95 11.37
CA TYR A 89 -1.02 -12.32 11.20
C TYR A 89 -0.80 -13.16 9.93
N LYS A 90 0.34 -12.91 9.28
CA LYS A 90 0.85 -13.70 8.17
C LYS A 90 2.27 -14.14 8.52
N ALA A 91 2.52 -15.44 8.52
CA ALA A 91 3.83 -16.02 8.78
C ALA A 91 4.76 -15.98 7.57
N ALA A 92 6.08 -15.95 7.78
CA ALA A 92 7.06 -16.09 6.70
C ALA A 92 6.81 -17.35 5.87
N GLY A 93 6.94 -17.22 4.55
CA GLY A 93 6.75 -18.29 3.57
C GLY A 93 5.30 -18.70 3.29
N ALA A 94 4.32 -18.01 3.86
CA ALA A 94 2.91 -18.25 3.55
C ALA A 94 2.47 -17.67 2.18
N ASN A 95 3.25 -16.73 1.61
CA ASN A 95 3.03 -16.20 0.27
C ASN A 95 4.16 -16.61 -0.68
N VAL A 96 3.88 -16.55 -1.98
CA VAL A 96 4.92 -16.64 -3.03
C VAL A 96 5.33 -15.26 -3.54
N VAL A 97 6.54 -15.17 -4.09
CA VAL A 97 7.09 -13.92 -4.66
C VAL A 97 7.41 -14.00 -6.16
N ASP A 98 7.23 -15.16 -6.78
CA ASP A 98 7.40 -15.34 -8.22
C ASP A 98 6.57 -16.53 -8.74
N ALA A 99 6.51 -16.65 -10.07
CA ALA A 99 5.81 -17.71 -10.77
C ALA A 99 6.42 -19.11 -10.55
N SER A 100 7.65 -19.20 -10.02
CA SER A 100 8.28 -20.47 -9.67
C SER A 100 7.85 -20.99 -8.29
N GLY A 101 7.10 -20.18 -7.54
CA GLY A 101 6.59 -20.53 -6.21
C GLY A 101 7.59 -20.25 -5.10
N THR A 102 8.60 -19.41 -5.32
CA THR A 102 9.53 -19.00 -4.26
C THR A 102 8.76 -18.37 -3.12
N LYS A 103 8.98 -18.86 -1.91
CA LYS A 103 8.31 -18.38 -0.69
C LYS A 103 8.91 -17.06 -0.21
N ASP A 104 8.07 -16.15 0.25
CA ASP A 104 8.52 -14.88 0.80
C ASP A 104 9.17 -15.05 2.18
N THR A 105 10.01 -14.11 2.59
CA THR A 105 10.70 -14.13 3.89
C THR A 105 10.03 -13.25 4.93
N THR A 106 8.97 -12.54 4.55
CA THR A 106 8.33 -11.52 5.40
C THR A 106 7.25 -12.10 6.28
N GLN A 107 7.11 -11.54 7.48
CA GLN A 107 5.91 -11.73 8.30
C GLN A 107 5.28 -10.36 8.57
N PHE A 108 3.96 -10.32 8.74
CA PHE A 108 3.26 -9.08 9.04
C PHE A 108 1.98 -9.29 9.83
N ILE A 109 1.57 -8.25 10.55
CA ILE A 109 0.27 -8.14 11.20
C ILE A 109 -0.53 -7.02 10.51
N ASN A 110 -1.73 -7.36 10.05
CA ASN A 110 -2.67 -6.42 9.44
C ASN A 110 -3.81 -6.14 10.42
N ILE A 111 -3.94 -4.89 10.85
CA ILE A 111 -5.00 -4.42 11.74
C ILE A 111 -6.06 -3.74 10.89
N ALA A 112 -7.30 -4.23 10.95
CA ALA A 112 -8.40 -3.67 10.18
C ALA A 112 -8.71 -2.26 10.67
N THR A 113 -8.89 -1.31 9.74
CA THR A 113 -9.39 0.03 10.09
C THR A 113 -10.73 -0.07 10.82
N ASP A 114 -11.60 -0.99 10.39
CA ASP A 114 -12.92 -1.20 11.00
C ASP A 114 -12.83 -1.60 12.48
N ASP A 115 -11.87 -2.47 12.85
CA ASP A 115 -11.68 -2.88 14.25
C ASP A 115 -11.06 -1.76 15.10
N ALA A 116 -10.14 -0.97 14.53
CA ALA A 116 -9.58 0.18 15.23
C ALA A 116 -10.68 1.22 15.54
N LEU A 117 -11.51 1.56 14.55
CA LEU A 117 -12.57 2.56 14.71
C LEU A 117 -13.75 2.06 15.56
N ALA A 118 -13.98 0.75 15.64
CA ALA A 118 -15.04 0.17 16.47
C ALA A 118 -14.59 -0.16 17.90
N TRP A 119 -13.30 -0.05 18.22
CA TRP A 119 -12.75 -0.43 19.52
C TRP A 119 -13.52 0.20 20.70
N PRO A 120 -13.86 -0.57 21.75
CA PRO A 120 -13.44 -1.95 22.05
C PRO A 120 -14.32 -3.05 21.44
N VAL A 121 -15.25 -2.72 20.56
CA VAL A 121 -16.08 -3.71 19.87
C VAL A 121 -15.27 -4.37 18.76
N GLN A 122 -15.30 -5.71 18.71
CA GLN A 122 -14.75 -6.46 17.61
C GLN A 122 -15.68 -6.35 16.39
N ALA A 123 -15.23 -5.66 15.34
CA ALA A 123 -15.99 -5.50 14.09
C ALA A 123 -15.74 -6.68 13.13
N ARG A 124 -14.48 -7.10 12.99
CA ARG A 124 -14.06 -8.18 12.09
C ARG A 124 -13.31 -9.28 12.81
N ARG A 125 -12.31 -8.96 13.62
CA ARG A 125 -11.51 -10.00 14.29
C ARG A 125 -10.81 -9.52 15.56
N SER A 126 -10.37 -10.49 16.36
CA SER A 126 -9.48 -10.25 17.49
C SER A 126 -8.02 -10.18 17.05
N TYR A 127 -7.18 -9.61 17.93
CA TYR A 127 -5.74 -9.40 17.72
C TYR A 127 -4.89 -9.88 18.91
N PRO A 128 -3.57 -10.09 18.71
CA PRO A 128 -2.64 -10.38 19.79
C PRO A 128 -2.68 -9.34 20.92
N SER A 129 -2.28 -9.73 22.12
CA SER A 129 -2.23 -8.85 23.30
C SER A 129 -1.41 -7.59 23.05
N THR A 130 -0.33 -7.69 22.28
CA THR A 130 0.52 -6.55 21.87
C THR A 130 -0.26 -5.52 21.08
N VAL A 131 -1.11 -5.93 20.13
CA VAL A 131 -1.96 -5.01 19.37
C VAL A 131 -3.02 -4.38 20.28
N ASN A 132 -3.71 -5.19 21.10
CA ASN A 132 -4.77 -4.69 21.98
C ASN A 132 -4.25 -3.69 23.01
N ALA A 133 -3.05 -3.93 23.56
CA ALA A 133 -2.42 -3.04 24.53
C ALA A 133 -2.11 -1.64 23.96
N HIS A 134 -1.89 -1.54 22.65
CA HIS A 134 -1.59 -0.28 21.95
C HIS A 134 -2.75 0.27 21.14
N MET A 135 -3.93 -0.37 21.19
CA MET A 135 -5.07 -0.01 20.34
C MET A 135 -5.49 1.43 20.57
N ALA A 136 -5.79 1.78 21.82
CA ALA A 136 -6.28 3.10 22.19
C ALA A 136 -5.20 4.20 22.12
N SER A 137 -3.97 3.89 22.52
CA SER A 137 -2.90 4.89 22.67
C SER A 137 -2.15 5.19 21.37
N THR A 138 -2.12 4.26 20.41
CA THR A 138 -1.27 4.36 19.22
C THR A 138 -2.02 4.06 17.94
N ILE A 139 -2.68 2.90 17.86
CA ILE A 139 -3.27 2.41 16.59
C ILE A 139 -4.45 3.28 16.15
N ILE A 140 -5.36 3.61 17.06
CA ILE A 140 -6.52 4.47 16.75
C ILE A 140 -6.06 5.85 16.28
N PRO A 141 -5.20 6.60 17.02
CA PRO A 141 -4.66 7.87 16.53
C PRO A 141 -3.96 7.76 15.18
N PHE A 142 -3.16 6.71 14.96
CA PHE A 142 -2.49 6.48 13.68
C PHE A 142 -3.51 6.33 12.53
N VAL A 143 -4.53 5.50 12.72
CA VAL A 143 -5.58 5.21 11.74
C VAL A 143 -6.37 6.48 11.44
N GLU A 144 -6.80 7.23 12.46
CA GLU A 144 -7.58 8.45 12.27
C GLU A 144 -6.82 9.53 11.51
N LYS A 145 -5.54 9.75 11.86
CA LYS A 145 -4.69 10.72 11.15
C LYS A 145 -4.40 10.27 9.72
N SER A 146 -4.11 8.98 9.51
CA SER A 146 -3.88 8.43 8.17
C SER A 146 -5.12 8.55 7.28
N LEU A 147 -6.32 8.34 7.84
CA LEU A 147 -7.58 8.59 7.16
C LEU A 147 -7.75 10.07 6.79
N ALA A 148 -7.47 10.99 7.70
CA ALA A 148 -7.57 12.43 7.43
C ALA A 148 -6.62 12.88 6.30
N VAL A 149 -5.38 12.40 6.31
CA VAL A 149 -4.41 12.64 5.23
C VAL A 149 -4.96 12.11 3.91
N ASN A 150 -5.36 10.84 3.87
CA ASN A 150 -5.81 10.21 2.62
C ASN A 150 -7.11 10.80 2.09
N SER A 151 -8.07 11.17 2.94
CA SER A 151 -9.28 11.89 2.52
C SER A 151 -8.94 13.23 1.86
N THR A 152 -8.01 13.99 2.42
CA THR A 152 -7.55 15.26 1.84
C THR A 152 -6.95 15.05 0.44
N LEU A 153 -6.10 14.03 0.27
CA LEU A 153 -5.50 13.73 -1.03
C LEU A 153 -6.55 13.23 -2.04
N ILE A 154 -7.52 12.42 -1.59
CA ILE A 154 -8.65 11.95 -2.41
C ILE A 154 -9.47 13.13 -2.92
N ASP A 155 -9.77 14.13 -2.07
CA ASP A 155 -10.54 15.31 -2.48
C ASP A 155 -9.79 16.16 -3.52
N VAL A 156 -8.45 16.20 -3.47
CA VAL A 156 -7.65 16.83 -4.53
C VAL A 156 -7.79 16.08 -5.86
N PHE A 157 -7.70 14.75 -5.84
CA PHE A 157 -7.87 13.94 -7.05
C PHE A 157 -9.29 14.03 -7.61
N ASP A 158 -10.31 14.05 -6.74
CA ASP A 158 -11.71 14.23 -7.09
C ASP A 158 -11.90 15.51 -7.93
N ALA A 159 -11.37 16.64 -7.43
CA ALA A 159 -11.40 17.91 -8.13
C ALA A 159 -10.59 17.90 -9.44
N LYS A 160 -9.37 17.35 -9.44
CA LYS A 160 -8.49 17.33 -10.62
C LYS A 160 -8.99 16.41 -11.74
N LEU A 161 -9.74 15.37 -11.39
CA LEU A 161 -10.43 14.49 -12.34
C LEU A 161 -11.73 15.10 -12.86
N GLY A 162 -12.13 16.29 -12.41
CA GLY A 162 -13.37 16.94 -12.82
C GLY A 162 -14.63 16.21 -12.35
N LEU A 163 -14.53 15.47 -11.23
CA LEU A 163 -15.66 14.78 -10.63
C LEU A 163 -16.51 15.75 -9.78
N PRO A 164 -17.81 15.47 -9.59
CA PRO A 164 -18.60 16.16 -8.58
C PRO A 164 -17.98 15.99 -7.20
N THR A 165 -17.98 17.06 -6.40
CA THR A 165 -17.32 17.07 -5.08
C THR A 165 -17.69 15.87 -4.22
N GLY A 166 -16.66 15.14 -3.78
CA GLY A 166 -16.76 14.03 -2.84
C GLY A 166 -17.21 12.72 -3.49
N THR A 167 -17.16 12.60 -4.82
CA THR A 167 -17.49 11.35 -5.53
C THR A 167 -16.55 10.23 -5.10
N LEU A 168 -15.23 10.44 -5.12
CA LEU A 168 -14.26 9.45 -4.66
C LEU A 168 -14.38 9.20 -3.15
N SER A 169 -14.64 10.24 -2.36
CA SER A 169 -14.82 10.12 -0.90
C SER A 169 -16.05 9.26 -0.54
N LYS A 170 -17.11 9.27 -1.35
CA LYS A 170 -18.27 8.36 -1.22
C LYS A 170 -17.95 6.90 -1.50
N LEU A 171 -16.85 6.60 -2.19
CA LEU A 171 -16.38 5.22 -2.37
C LEU A 171 -15.63 4.70 -1.14
N HIS A 172 -15.29 5.59 -0.19
CA HIS A 172 -14.50 5.32 1.02
C HIS A 172 -15.28 5.72 2.29
N ARG A 173 -16.62 5.56 2.27
CA ARG A 173 -17.50 6.05 3.35
C ARG A 173 -17.13 5.47 4.71
N LYS A 174 -17.11 6.34 5.73
CA LYS A 174 -17.10 5.92 7.12
C LYS A 174 -18.38 5.15 7.45
N GLY A 175 -18.26 4.08 8.24
CA GLY A 175 -19.39 3.25 8.66
C GLY A 175 -19.74 2.10 7.72
N GLU A 176 -19.11 2.02 6.55
CA GLU A 176 -19.10 0.80 5.74
C GLU A 176 -17.79 0.06 5.92
N PHE A 177 -17.88 -1.25 5.99
CA PHE A 177 -16.74 -2.15 6.02
C PHE A 177 -15.89 -1.98 4.76
N SER A 178 -14.58 -1.82 4.95
CA SER A 178 -13.59 -1.78 3.86
C SER A 178 -12.39 -2.68 4.14
N GLY A 179 -11.68 -3.08 3.09
CA GLY A 179 -10.38 -3.74 3.22
C GLY A 179 -9.24 -2.84 3.72
N SER A 180 -9.51 -1.63 4.19
CA SER A 180 -8.49 -0.69 4.68
C SER A 180 -7.78 -1.27 5.91
N THR A 181 -6.46 -1.14 5.96
CA THR A 181 -5.67 -1.80 7.00
C THR A 181 -4.35 -1.10 7.28
N THR A 182 -3.95 -1.15 8.55
CA THR A 182 -2.60 -0.85 9.00
C THR A 182 -1.77 -2.13 9.02
N ARG A 183 -0.67 -2.16 8.27
CA ARG A 183 0.24 -3.31 8.17
C ARG A 183 1.58 -2.99 8.81
N CYS A 184 1.96 -3.76 9.82
CA CYS A 184 3.33 -3.76 10.35
C CYS A 184 4.08 -4.96 9.77
N ILE A 185 5.18 -4.70 9.06
CA ILE A 185 5.97 -5.71 8.33
C ILE A 185 7.32 -5.86 9.00
N TYR A 186 7.76 -7.11 9.15
CA TYR A 186 9.12 -7.48 9.46
C TYR A 186 9.73 -8.27 8.30
N SER A 187 10.95 -7.90 7.93
CA SER A 187 11.77 -8.60 6.95
C SER A 187 13.16 -8.83 7.56
N PRO A 188 13.57 -10.09 7.76
CA PRO A 188 14.94 -10.38 8.18
C PRO A 188 15.93 -10.08 7.04
N PRO A 189 17.22 -9.88 7.35
CA PRO A 189 18.28 -9.78 6.34
C PRO A 189 18.22 -10.97 5.37
N ILE A 190 18.24 -10.68 4.07
CA ILE A 190 18.19 -11.73 3.04
C ILE A 190 19.62 -12.18 2.74
N LEU A 191 19.97 -13.41 3.13
CA LEU A 191 21.31 -13.98 2.91
C LEU A 191 21.65 -14.10 1.41
N ASN A 192 20.65 -14.36 0.56
CA ASN A 192 20.79 -14.31 -0.89
C ASN A 192 20.37 -12.93 -1.42
N ARG A 193 21.36 -12.11 -1.83
CA ARG A 193 21.12 -10.74 -2.33
C ARG A 193 20.22 -10.67 -3.57
N GLN A 194 20.00 -11.78 -4.29
CA GLN A 194 19.12 -11.85 -5.46
C GLN A 194 17.66 -12.18 -5.10
N ALA A 195 17.39 -12.62 -3.87
CA ALA A 195 16.04 -12.97 -3.45
C ALA A 195 15.21 -11.71 -3.14
N THR A 196 13.96 -11.72 -3.60
CA THR A 196 12.99 -10.64 -3.43
C THR A 196 12.14 -10.92 -2.19
N ALA A 197 12.07 -9.97 -1.25
CA ALA A 197 11.24 -10.11 -0.04
C ALA A 197 9.75 -9.96 -0.34
N ILE A 198 9.40 -9.00 -1.21
CA ILE A 198 8.04 -8.80 -1.71
C ILE A 198 8.12 -8.60 -3.21
N SER A 199 7.40 -9.43 -3.97
CA SER A 199 7.43 -9.45 -5.44
C SER A 199 7.12 -8.10 -6.07
N ALA A 200 7.45 -7.95 -7.35
CA ALA A 200 6.91 -6.88 -8.16
C ALA A 200 5.36 -6.94 -8.14
N HIS A 201 4.73 -5.82 -7.79
CA HIS A 201 3.26 -5.68 -7.79
C HIS A 201 2.82 -4.22 -7.84
N THR A 202 1.52 -4.03 -8.06
CA THR A 202 0.80 -2.82 -7.68
C THR A 202 -0.09 -3.08 -6.46
N ASP A 203 -0.36 -2.02 -5.71
CA ASP A 203 -1.23 -2.08 -4.54
C ASP A 203 -2.71 -2.14 -4.94
N PHE A 204 -3.53 -2.89 -4.20
CA PHE A 204 -4.86 -3.25 -4.71
C PHE A 204 -5.91 -2.17 -4.44
N GLY A 205 -5.63 -1.28 -3.49
CA GLY A 205 -6.54 -0.26 -3.00
C GLY A 205 -6.45 1.05 -3.77
N SER A 206 -6.70 2.15 -3.06
CA SER A 206 -6.71 3.50 -3.63
C SER A 206 -5.41 4.24 -3.36
N LEU A 207 -4.97 4.23 -2.10
CA LEU A 207 -3.77 4.92 -1.62
C LEU A 207 -3.03 4.08 -0.59
N SER A 208 -1.71 4.14 -0.63
CA SER A 208 -0.81 3.55 0.36
C SER A 208 0.03 4.65 0.99
N PHE A 209 0.19 4.58 2.31
CA PHE A 209 0.95 5.52 3.12
C PHE A 209 2.02 4.74 3.90
N LEU A 210 3.22 4.66 3.32
CA LEU A 210 4.33 3.83 3.78
C LEU A 210 5.34 4.66 4.60
N HIS A 211 5.70 4.13 5.76
CA HIS A 211 6.82 4.58 6.58
C HIS A 211 7.84 3.46 6.70
N ASN A 212 9.08 3.73 6.27
CA ASN A 212 10.22 2.84 6.45
C ASN A 212 11.44 3.63 6.93
N ARG A 213 12.34 2.96 7.66
CA ARG A 213 13.59 3.55 8.15
C ARG A 213 14.80 3.09 7.33
N LEU A 214 14.75 1.88 6.79
CA LEU A 214 15.76 1.30 5.90
C LEU A 214 15.24 1.27 4.45
N GLY A 215 16.18 1.18 3.49
CA GLY A 215 15.89 1.03 2.08
C GLY A 215 15.19 -0.30 1.73
N GLY A 216 15.36 -0.74 0.48
CA GLY A 216 14.80 -2.00 -0.02
C GLY A 216 13.57 -1.84 -0.91
N LEU A 217 12.81 -0.75 -0.78
CA LEU A 217 11.76 -0.42 -1.75
C LEU A 217 12.41 -0.03 -3.09
N GLN A 218 11.95 -0.65 -4.17
CA GLN A 218 12.29 -0.27 -5.54
C GLN A 218 11.02 -0.04 -6.35
N VAL A 219 11.09 0.90 -7.28
CA VAL A 219 10.07 1.17 -8.29
C VAL A 219 10.63 0.85 -9.67
N LEU A 220 9.77 0.35 -10.58
CA LEU A 220 10.13 0.17 -11.98
C LEU A 220 10.02 1.52 -12.69
N VAL A 221 11.09 1.99 -13.33
CA VAL A 221 11.07 3.27 -14.02
C VAL A 221 10.13 3.19 -15.24
N PRO A 222 9.12 4.07 -15.36
CA PRO A 222 8.14 4.01 -16.44
C PRO A 222 8.80 3.97 -17.83
N GLY A 223 8.37 3.04 -18.67
CA GLY A 223 8.87 2.88 -20.04
C GLY A 223 10.25 2.21 -20.13
N THR A 224 10.75 1.61 -19.05
CA THR A 224 12.03 0.89 -19.03
C THR A 224 11.90 -0.42 -18.25
N GLU A 225 12.94 -1.25 -18.30
CA GLU A 225 13.09 -2.44 -17.44
C GLU A 225 13.90 -2.15 -16.16
N GLU A 226 14.26 -0.89 -15.90
CA GLU A 226 15.17 -0.49 -14.82
C GLU A 226 14.44 -0.34 -13.47
N TRP A 227 14.95 -1.02 -12.45
CA TRP A 227 14.47 -0.87 -11.07
C TRP A 227 15.36 0.09 -10.28
N GLN A 228 14.76 1.13 -9.71
CA GLN A 228 15.47 2.13 -8.92
C GLN A 228 15.00 2.14 -7.47
N TYR A 229 15.93 2.34 -6.52
CA TYR A 229 15.57 2.42 -5.11
C TYR A 229 14.81 3.69 -4.77
N VAL A 230 13.94 3.60 -3.78
CA VAL A 230 13.36 4.77 -3.11
C VAL A 230 14.05 4.93 -1.76
N LYS A 231 14.81 6.01 -1.60
CA LYS A 231 15.54 6.31 -0.37
C LYS A 231 14.56 6.74 0.73
N PRO A 232 14.54 6.12 1.92
CA PRO A 232 13.73 6.63 3.02
C PRO A 232 14.23 8.03 3.43
N LEU A 233 13.30 8.98 3.60
CA LEU A 233 13.61 10.32 4.09
C LEU A 233 13.02 10.49 5.49
N PRO A 234 13.81 10.88 6.51
CA PRO A 234 13.28 11.16 7.84
C PRO A 234 12.15 12.19 7.82
N GLY A 235 11.08 11.95 8.58
CA GLY A 235 9.91 12.84 8.64
C GLY A 235 9.03 12.85 7.38
N HIS A 236 9.24 11.89 6.47
CA HIS A 236 8.43 11.73 5.28
C HIS A 236 7.81 10.33 5.24
N ALA A 237 6.59 10.27 4.72
CA ALA A 237 6.02 9.04 4.21
C ALA A 237 6.33 8.91 2.72
N ILE A 238 6.35 7.67 2.23
CA ILE A 238 6.29 7.36 0.81
C ILE A 238 4.83 7.02 0.51
N CYS A 239 4.20 7.77 -0.39
CA CYS A 239 2.84 7.54 -0.80
C CYS A 239 2.80 6.96 -2.21
N ASN A 240 1.82 6.10 -2.47
CA ASN A 240 1.51 5.67 -3.83
C ASN A 240 0.03 5.41 -4.04
N LEU A 241 -0.36 5.49 -5.31
CA LEU A 241 -1.69 5.12 -5.77
C LEU A 241 -1.76 3.60 -5.99
N GLY A 242 -2.96 3.06 -5.83
CA GLY A 242 -3.26 1.66 -6.11
C GLY A 242 -4.27 1.48 -7.25
N ASP A 243 -4.53 0.22 -7.56
CA ASP A 243 -5.35 -0.23 -8.69
C ASP A 243 -6.77 0.33 -8.67
N ALA A 244 -7.40 0.45 -7.51
CA ALA A 244 -8.76 0.99 -7.42
C ALA A 244 -8.82 2.43 -7.93
N MET A 245 -7.81 3.25 -7.60
CA MET A 245 -7.75 4.63 -8.05
C MET A 245 -7.42 4.74 -9.56
N VAL A 246 -6.59 3.83 -10.07
CA VAL A 246 -6.35 3.69 -11.53
C VAL A 246 -7.66 3.35 -12.24
N ILE A 247 -8.44 2.41 -11.70
CA ILE A 247 -9.73 2.00 -12.26
C ILE A 247 -10.72 3.17 -12.24
N PHE A 248 -10.94 3.81 -11.08
CA PHE A 248 -11.90 4.92 -10.96
C PHE A 248 -11.58 6.07 -11.90
N SER A 249 -10.29 6.40 -12.06
CA SER A 249 -9.83 7.50 -12.92
C SER A 249 -9.71 7.15 -14.41
N GLY A 250 -10.06 5.93 -14.83
CA GLY A 250 -9.92 5.50 -16.23
C GLY A 250 -8.46 5.48 -16.70
N GLY A 251 -7.51 5.29 -15.78
CA GLY A 251 -6.07 5.26 -16.07
C GLY A 251 -5.37 6.60 -16.21
N ILE A 252 -6.04 7.71 -15.88
CA ILE A 252 -5.41 9.04 -15.78
C ILE A 252 -4.37 9.04 -14.65
N LEU A 253 -4.77 8.54 -13.48
CA LEU A 253 -3.86 8.29 -12.37
C LEU A 253 -3.15 6.96 -12.56
N ARG A 254 -1.89 6.88 -12.11
CA ARG A 254 -1.01 5.73 -12.33
C ARG A 254 -0.72 5.01 -11.03
N SER A 255 -0.69 3.68 -11.08
CA SER A 255 -0.18 2.80 -10.03
C SER A 255 1.01 2.07 -10.63
N ASN A 256 2.19 2.31 -10.07
CA ASN A 256 3.43 1.80 -10.66
C ASN A 256 3.92 0.53 -9.97
N LEU A 257 4.56 -0.32 -10.77
CA LEU A 257 5.19 -1.55 -10.30
C LEU A 257 6.27 -1.21 -9.28
N HIS A 258 6.17 -1.85 -8.12
CA HIS A 258 7.15 -1.73 -7.06
C HIS A 258 7.42 -3.09 -6.41
N ARG A 259 8.60 -3.25 -5.81
CA ARG A 259 9.02 -4.47 -5.11
C ARG A 259 9.82 -4.13 -3.87
N VAL A 260 9.99 -5.11 -2.98
CA VAL A 260 10.91 -4.99 -1.85
C VAL A 260 12.01 -6.02 -1.99
N VAL A 261 13.24 -5.54 -2.11
CA VAL A 261 14.48 -6.31 -2.11
C VAL A 261 15.27 -6.03 -0.84
N ASN A 262 16.42 -6.69 -0.67
CA ASN A 262 17.29 -6.41 0.47
C ASN A 262 17.73 -4.93 0.46
N PRO A 263 17.78 -4.24 1.61
CA PRO A 263 18.30 -2.88 1.67
C PRO A 263 19.74 -2.79 1.12
N PRO A 264 20.11 -1.66 0.50
CA PRO A 264 21.44 -1.51 -0.08
C PRO A 264 22.53 -1.30 0.99
N GLY A 265 23.77 -1.64 0.63
CA GLY A 265 24.96 -1.40 1.46
C GLY A 265 24.87 -2.07 2.85
N ALA A 266 25.35 -1.35 3.87
CA ALA A 266 25.38 -1.83 5.26
C ALA A 266 23.97 -2.03 5.88
N GLN A 267 22.93 -1.40 5.31
CA GLN A 267 21.56 -1.60 5.77
C GLN A 267 21.05 -3.03 5.50
N GLY A 268 21.61 -3.71 4.50
CA GLY A 268 21.16 -5.05 4.07
C GLY A 268 21.45 -6.17 5.07
N SER A 269 22.17 -5.88 6.16
CA SER A 269 22.47 -6.82 7.24
C SER A 269 21.65 -6.56 8.51
N ILE A 270 20.65 -5.68 8.45
CA ILE A 270 19.84 -5.25 9.60
C ILE A 270 18.39 -5.64 9.38
N ASP A 271 17.72 -6.05 10.47
CA ASP A 271 16.28 -6.30 10.49
C ASP A 271 15.52 -5.06 9.98
N ARG A 272 14.68 -5.28 8.97
CA ARG A 272 13.89 -4.23 8.36
C ARG A 272 12.46 -4.30 8.87
N TYR A 273 12.03 -3.21 9.50
CA TYR A 273 10.63 -2.96 9.80
C TYR A 273 10.07 -1.92 8.83
N SER A 274 8.80 -2.07 8.46
CA SER A 274 8.04 -1.02 7.77
C SER A 274 6.58 -1.03 8.19
N LEU A 275 5.96 0.15 8.13
CA LEU A 275 4.57 0.38 8.47
C LEU A 275 3.86 0.93 7.23
N VAL A 276 2.70 0.37 6.88
CA VAL A 276 1.88 0.90 5.78
C VAL A 276 0.44 1.05 6.22
N TYR A 277 -0.18 2.19 5.93
CA TYR A 277 -1.62 2.32 5.94
C TYR A 277 -2.16 2.19 4.52
N PHE A 278 -3.01 1.19 4.27
CA PHE A 278 -3.69 0.98 2.99
C PHE A 278 -5.11 1.51 3.07
N THR A 279 -5.43 2.50 2.23
CA THR A 279 -6.80 2.98 2.01
C THR A 279 -7.44 2.19 0.88
N ARG A 280 -8.62 1.63 1.14
CA ARG A 280 -9.40 0.88 0.15
C ARG A 280 -10.84 1.38 0.11
N PRO A 281 -11.53 1.22 -1.03
CA PRO A 281 -12.96 1.47 -1.10
C PRO A 281 -13.73 0.57 -0.13
N ALA A 282 -14.96 0.95 0.18
CA ALA A 282 -15.89 0.08 0.89
C ALA A 282 -16.08 -1.25 0.13
N ASP A 283 -16.24 -2.34 0.87
CA ASP A 283 -16.26 -3.72 0.37
C ASP A 283 -17.30 -3.91 -0.74
N SER A 284 -18.44 -3.21 -0.64
CA SER A 284 -19.58 -3.24 -1.56
C SER A 284 -19.36 -2.47 -2.88
N VAL A 285 -18.35 -1.60 -2.95
CA VAL A 285 -18.12 -0.72 -4.10
C VAL A 285 -17.71 -1.55 -5.32
N VAL A 286 -18.47 -1.44 -6.41
CA VAL A 286 -18.11 -2.01 -7.70
C VAL A 286 -16.95 -1.22 -8.30
N LEU A 287 -15.85 -1.90 -8.62
CA LEU A 287 -14.71 -1.29 -9.28
C LEU A 287 -15.04 -1.04 -10.74
N ARG A 288 -15.15 0.23 -11.13
CA ARG A 288 -15.36 0.68 -12.51
C ARG A 288 -14.84 2.11 -12.72
N ALA A 289 -14.48 2.46 -13.94
CA ALA A 289 -14.24 3.84 -14.30
C ALA A 289 -15.50 4.70 -14.10
N LEU A 290 -15.29 5.93 -13.62
CA LEU A 290 -16.35 6.90 -13.35
C LEU A 290 -16.66 7.75 -14.60
N THR A 291 -16.83 7.09 -15.75
CA THR A 291 -17.06 7.74 -17.06
C THR A 291 -18.38 8.50 -17.12
N ASP A 292 -19.35 8.11 -16.30
CA ASP A 292 -20.65 8.75 -16.13
C ASP A 292 -20.60 10.05 -15.31
N GLU A 293 -19.55 10.22 -14.50
CA GLU A 293 -19.40 11.35 -13.57
C GLU A 293 -18.33 12.36 -14.04
N SER A 294 -17.46 12.01 -14.99
CA SER A 294 -16.42 12.91 -15.52
C SER A 294 -16.20 12.73 -17.03
N PRO A 295 -16.36 13.80 -17.83
CA PRO A 295 -15.98 13.80 -19.24
C PRO A 295 -14.49 13.51 -19.46
N LEU A 296 -13.62 13.93 -18.54
CA LEU A 296 -12.19 13.64 -18.61
C LEU A 296 -11.91 12.14 -18.51
N ILE A 297 -12.60 11.46 -17.60
CA ILE A 297 -12.47 10.00 -17.43
C ILE A 297 -13.09 9.27 -18.62
N ALA A 298 -14.24 9.73 -19.13
CA ALA A 298 -14.85 9.18 -20.33
C ALA A 298 -13.93 9.27 -21.56
N ASP A 299 -13.26 10.42 -21.74
CA ASP A 299 -12.30 10.64 -22.82
C ASP A 299 -11.07 9.71 -22.68
N ALA A 300 -10.51 9.62 -21.47
CA ALA A 300 -9.36 8.75 -21.20
C ALA A 300 -9.67 7.26 -21.47
N VAL A 301 -10.86 6.79 -21.09
CA VAL A 301 -11.29 5.40 -21.33
C VAL A 301 -11.52 5.15 -22.82
N THR A 302 -12.10 6.10 -23.55
CA THR A 302 -12.29 6.01 -25.01
C THR A 302 -10.97 5.83 -25.75
N HIS A 303 -9.90 6.49 -25.29
CA HIS A 303 -8.57 6.46 -25.91
C HIS A 303 -7.64 5.38 -25.34
N ALA A 304 -8.10 4.59 -24.36
CA ALA A 304 -7.28 3.53 -23.79
C ALA A 304 -7.12 2.35 -24.76
N SER A 305 -5.94 1.73 -24.78
CA SER A 305 -5.68 0.54 -25.59
C SER A 305 -6.49 -0.68 -25.14
N ASP A 306 -6.82 -0.75 -23.85
CA ASP A 306 -7.71 -1.75 -23.27
C ASP A 306 -8.70 -1.09 -22.29
N PRO A 307 -9.85 -0.58 -22.78
CA PRO A 307 -10.85 0.06 -21.95
C PRO A 307 -11.53 -0.90 -20.96
N LYS A 308 -11.57 -2.21 -21.27
CA LYS A 308 -12.28 -3.22 -20.45
C LYS A 308 -11.60 -3.42 -19.10
N ARG A 309 -10.29 -3.19 -19.00
CA ARG A 309 -9.54 -3.29 -17.73
C ARG A 309 -10.06 -2.35 -16.65
N PHE A 310 -10.70 -1.25 -17.02
CA PHE A 310 -11.27 -0.29 -16.07
C PHE A 310 -12.70 -0.65 -15.67
N ASN A 311 -13.21 -1.81 -16.06
CA ASN A 311 -14.49 -2.33 -15.56
C ASN A 311 -14.36 -3.85 -15.37
N PRO A 312 -13.61 -4.30 -14.33
CA PRO A 312 -13.40 -5.71 -14.07
C PRO A 312 -14.65 -6.48 -13.65
N GLY A 313 -15.79 -5.81 -13.42
CA GLY A 313 -17.06 -6.46 -13.10
C GLY A 313 -17.11 -7.08 -11.69
N VAL A 314 -16.26 -6.61 -10.78
CA VAL A 314 -16.16 -7.10 -9.40
C VAL A 314 -16.20 -5.96 -8.38
N THR A 315 -16.62 -6.28 -7.17
CA THR A 315 -16.54 -5.39 -6.01
C THR A 315 -15.11 -5.25 -5.48
N ALA A 316 -14.88 -4.24 -4.64
CA ALA A 316 -13.60 -4.04 -3.97
C ALA A 316 -13.23 -5.23 -3.06
N LEU A 317 -14.21 -5.85 -2.40
CA LEU A 317 -13.99 -7.06 -1.60
C LEU A 317 -13.59 -8.27 -2.46
N GLU A 318 -14.29 -8.51 -3.56
CA GLU A 318 -13.96 -9.62 -4.48
C GLU A 318 -12.56 -9.43 -5.09
N TRP A 319 -12.23 -8.19 -5.47
CA TRP A 319 -10.90 -7.83 -5.97
C TRP A 319 -9.80 -8.10 -4.94
N LEU A 320 -9.99 -7.64 -3.70
CA LEU A 320 -9.06 -7.90 -2.59
C LEU A 320 -8.93 -9.41 -2.33
N THR A 321 -10.07 -10.11 -2.22
CA THR A 321 -10.13 -11.55 -1.90
C THR A 321 -9.36 -12.35 -2.94
N ARG A 322 -9.60 -12.09 -4.25
CA ARG A 322 -8.88 -12.74 -5.35
C ARG A 322 -7.37 -12.53 -5.21
N ARG A 323 -6.92 -11.28 -5.08
CA ARG A 323 -5.49 -10.93 -5.00
C ARG A 323 -4.80 -11.57 -3.80
N VAL A 324 -5.43 -11.54 -2.62
CA VAL A 324 -4.87 -12.16 -1.41
C VAL A 324 -4.83 -13.67 -1.54
N LYS A 325 -5.95 -14.29 -1.92
CA LYS A 325 -6.07 -15.75 -2.09
C LYS A 325 -5.00 -16.29 -3.03
N ASN A 326 -4.82 -15.64 -4.17
CA ASN A 326 -3.89 -16.09 -5.19
C ASN A 326 -2.42 -15.85 -4.83
N ARG A 327 -2.09 -15.00 -3.84
CA ARG A 327 -0.70 -14.87 -3.35
C ARG A 327 -0.28 -15.99 -2.40
N ARG A 328 -1.24 -16.74 -1.84
CA ARG A 328 -0.96 -17.82 -0.87
C ARG A 328 -0.25 -18.98 -1.54
N ALA A 329 0.82 -19.46 -0.91
CA ALA A 329 1.62 -20.54 -1.45
C ALA A 329 0.82 -21.83 -1.68
N VAL A 330 -0.18 -22.09 -0.84
CA VAL A 330 -1.05 -23.28 -0.99
C VAL A 330 -1.98 -23.19 -2.21
N ASN A 331 -2.28 -21.98 -2.68
CA ASN A 331 -3.19 -21.74 -3.80
C ASN A 331 -2.46 -21.60 -5.13
N GLN A 332 -1.12 -21.55 -5.11
CA GLN A 332 -0.30 -21.37 -6.30
C GLN A 332 -0.14 -22.69 -7.07
N LYS A 333 -0.86 -22.79 -8.18
CA LYS A 333 -0.90 -23.96 -9.07
C LYS A 333 -0.31 -23.63 -10.45
N GLY A 334 0.82 -22.92 -10.46
CA GLY A 334 1.54 -22.52 -11.68
C GLY A 334 1.18 -21.14 -12.22
N LEU A 335 1.60 -20.85 -13.45
CA LEU A 335 1.59 -19.51 -14.05
C LEU A 335 0.22 -18.83 -14.04
N GLY A 336 -0.88 -19.56 -14.25
CA GLY A 336 -2.24 -19.00 -14.22
C GLY A 336 -2.59 -18.37 -12.87
N ALA A 337 -2.35 -19.11 -11.77
CA ALA A 337 -2.60 -18.60 -10.41
C ALA A 337 -1.70 -17.39 -10.06
N TRP A 338 -0.48 -17.35 -10.59
CA TRP A 338 0.41 -16.19 -10.47
C TRP A 338 -0.15 -14.97 -11.20
N LEU A 339 -0.61 -15.12 -12.44
CA LEU A 339 -1.23 -14.03 -13.20
C LEU A 339 -2.51 -13.53 -12.51
N ASP A 340 -3.32 -14.43 -11.95
CA ASP A 340 -4.54 -14.06 -11.21
C ASP A 340 -4.24 -13.35 -9.87
N SER A 341 -2.99 -13.39 -9.40
CA SER A 341 -2.51 -12.63 -8.24
C SER A 341 -2.11 -11.19 -8.58
N GLY A 342 -2.11 -10.84 -9.87
CA GLY A 342 -1.95 -9.49 -10.41
C GLY A 342 -3.24 -8.68 -10.38
N GLY A 343 -3.07 -7.36 -10.37
CA GLY A 343 -4.04 -6.31 -10.62
C GLY A 343 -3.81 -5.60 -11.95
N THR A 344 -3.36 -4.33 -11.92
CA THR A 344 -3.22 -3.51 -13.14
C THR A 344 -1.80 -3.47 -13.72
N GLU A 345 -0.92 -4.40 -13.33
CA GLU A 345 0.50 -4.44 -13.70
C GLU A 345 0.74 -4.69 -15.21
N HIS A 346 -0.29 -5.10 -15.96
CA HIS A 346 -0.17 -5.66 -17.32
C HIS A 346 0.14 -4.68 -18.46
N THR A 347 0.52 -3.42 -18.20
CA THR A 347 0.87 -2.47 -19.28
C THR A 347 2.19 -1.74 -19.08
N MET A 348 3.27 -2.47 -18.85
CA MET A 348 4.64 -1.95 -19.05
C MET A 348 5.32 -2.52 -20.29
N SER A 349 4.67 -3.42 -21.04
CA SER A 349 5.14 -3.87 -22.35
C SER A 349 4.18 -3.36 -23.42
N GLY A 350 4.55 -2.27 -24.12
CA GLY A 350 3.69 -1.73 -25.18
C GLY A 350 4.17 -0.44 -25.83
N SER A 351 5.40 -0.41 -26.34
CA SER A 351 5.75 0.04 -27.70
C SER A 351 7.26 -0.06 -27.91
#